data_AF-A0AA89LKW9-F1
#
_entry.id   AF-A0AA89LKW9-F1
#
_cell.length_a   1.000
_cell.length_b   1.000
_cell.length_c   1.000
_cell.angle_alpha   90.00
_cell.angle_beta   90.00
_cell.angle_gamma   90.00
#
_symmetry.space_group_name_H-M   'P 1'
#
loop_
_entity.id
_entity.type
_entity.pdbx_description
1 polymer ?
#
loop_
_entity_poly.entity_id
_entity_poly.type
_entity_poly.pdbx_seq_one_letter_code
_entity_poly.pdbx_strand_id
1 'polypeptide(L)'
;MKHRTIGSNQSVLTFKNGTSILFSYETPCAAFVPGEGYKRTADFVSRTTQRHIATWIGNNPSTVVPQSVIVALIGSAAGKHEDDGDENVA
;
A
#
# COMPACT_ATOMS: atom_id res chain seq x y z
N MET A 1 15.20 1.00 -1.57
CA MET A 1 13.83 0.94 -2.13
C MET A 1 13.91 1.14 -3.63
N LYS A 2 13.07 0.47 -4.42
CA LYS A 2 13.05 0.66 -5.89
C LYS A 2 11.66 1.18 -6.26
N HIS A 3 11.57 2.46 -6.62
CA HIS A 3 10.33 3.11 -7.03
C HIS A 3 10.14 2.90 -8.53
N ARG A 4 9.01 2.32 -8.95
CA ARG A 4 8.66 2.17 -10.37
C ARG A 4 7.32 2.85 -10.61
N THR A 5 7.32 3.87 -11.46
CA THR A 5 6.11 4.54 -11.95
C THR A 5 5.44 3.64 -12.99
N ILE A 6 4.18 3.27 -12.78
CA ILE A 6 3.44 2.35 -13.68
C ILE A 6 2.52 3.13 -14.64
N GLY A 7 2.24 4.40 -14.36
CA GLY A 7 1.52 5.33 -15.24
C GLY A 7 1.51 6.73 -14.63
N SER A 8 0.91 7.72 -15.31
CA SER A 8 1.02 9.14 -14.93
C SER A 8 0.56 9.50 -13.51
N ASN A 9 -0.16 8.62 -12.80
CA ASN A 9 -0.65 8.85 -11.43
C ASN A 9 -0.61 7.60 -10.52
N GLN A 10 0.21 6.59 -10.85
CA GLN A 10 0.32 5.36 -10.05
C GLN A 10 1.76 4.98 -9.80
N SER A 11 2.07 4.79 -8.52
CA SER A 11 3.38 4.35 -8.06
C SER A 11 3.24 3.04 -7.32
N VAL A 12 4.13 2.09 -7.61
CA VAL A 12 4.29 0.89 -6.80
C VAL A 12 5.62 0.95 -6.08
N LEU A 13 5.54 0.86 -4.76
CA LEU A 13 6.71 0.74 -3.89
C LEU A 13 6.92 -0.72 -3.56
N THR A 14 8.04 -1.28 -4.03
CA THR A 14 8.47 -2.63 -3.68
C THR A 14 9.57 -2.57 -2.62
N PHE A 15 9.33 -3.26 -1.51
CA PHE A 15 10.24 -3.39 -0.38
C PHE A 15 11.19 -4.58 -0.59
N LYS A 16 12.31 -4.58 0.16
CA LYS A 16 13.33 -5.64 0.06
C LYS A 16 12.79 -7.01 0.49
N ASN A 17 11.78 -7.05 1.35
CA ASN A 17 11.12 -8.28 1.79
C ASN A 17 10.13 -8.85 0.76
N GLY A 18 9.98 -8.23 -0.42
CA GLY A 18 9.05 -8.65 -1.46
C GLY A 18 7.64 -8.07 -1.32
N THR A 19 7.34 -7.36 -0.23
CA THR A 19 6.09 -6.61 -0.09
C THR A 19 6.02 -5.51 -1.15
N SER A 20 4.87 -5.36 -1.79
CA SER A 20 4.63 -4.28 -2.75
C SER A 20 3.38 -3.52 -2.37
N ILE A 21 3.42 -2.19 -2.44
CA ILE A 21 2.28 -1.34 -2.09
C ILE A 21 1.97 -0.42 -3.26
N LEU A 22 0.70 -0.40 -3.66
CA LEU A 22 0.16 0.44 -4.71
C LEU A 22 -0.36 1.74 -4.11
N PHE A 23 0.16 2.84 -4.63
CA PHE A 23 -0.24 4.20 -4.27
C PHE A 23 -1.03 4.86 -5.40
N SER A 24 -2.15 5.47 -5.03
CA SER A 24 -2.88 6.41 -5.86
C SER A 24 -2.50 7.80 -5.38
N TYR A 25 -1.62 8.48 -6.11
CA TYR A 25 -0.88 9.65 -5.60
C TYR A 25 -0.09 9.30 -4.32
N GLU A 26 -0.46 9.88 -3.18
CA GLU A 26 0.20 9.70 -1.88
C GLU A 26 -0.56 8.73 -0.97
N THR A 27 -1.74 8.26 -1.39
CA THR A 27 -2.58 7.38 -0.57
C THR A 27 -2.32 5.92 -0.92
N PRO A 28 -1.98 5.06 0.06
CA PRO A 28 -1.84 3.63 -0.18
C PRO A 28 -3.21 2.96 -0.30
N CYS A 29 -3.47 2.32 -1.44
CA CYS A 29 -4.80 1.78 -1.75
C CYS A 29 -4.84 0.25 -1.83
N ALA A 30 -3.70 -0.38 -2.09
CA ALA A 30 -3.57 -1.84 -2.09
C ALA A 30 -2.15 -2.26 -1.71
N ALA A 31 -2.02 -3.48 -1.20
CA ALA A 31 -0.74 -4.11 -0.88
C ALA A 31 -0.70 -5.55 -1.39
N PHE A 32 0.51 -6.03 -1.60
CA PHE A 32 0.84 -7.42 -1.86
C PHE A 32 1.87 -7.84 -0.82
N VAL A 33 1.54 -8.87 -0.05
CA VAL A 33 2.42 -9.40 0.99
C VAL A 33 2.79 -10.83 0.59
N PRO A 34 4.09 -11.14 0.39
CA PRO A 34 4.53 -12.50 0.08
C PRO A 34 4.07 -13.47 1.17
N GLY A 35 3.39 -14.54 0.77
CA GLY A 35 2.82 -15.55 1.68
C GLY A 35 1.38 -15.27 2.11
N GLU A 36 0.91 -14.02 2.10
CA GLU A 36 -0.49 -13.66 2.44
C GLU A 36 -1.33 -13.29 1.21
N GLY A 37 -0.70 -12.82 0.12
CA GLY A 37 -1.37 -12.44 -1.12
C GLY A 37 -1.73 -10.95 -1.20
N TYR A 38 -2.71 -10.64 -2.07
CA TYR A 38 -3.15 -9.26 -2.31
C TYR A 38 -4.16 -8.78 -1.26
N LYS A 39 -4.02 -7.53 -0.87
CA LYS A 39 -4.90 -6.82 0.05
C LYS A 39 -5.36 -5.53 -0.63
N ARG A 40 -6.67 -5.26 -0.64
CA ARG A 40 -7.25 -4.04 -1.19
C ARG A 40 -8.04 -3.29 -0.15
N THR A 41 -8.02 -1.96 -0.24
CA THR A 41 -8.77 -1.12 0.70
C THR A 41 -10.28 -1.37 0.59
N ALA A 42 -10.95 -1.37 1.75
CA ALA A 42 -12.40 -1.33 1.89
C ALA A 42 -12.94 0.10 1.78
N ASP A 43 -12.08 1.10 2.01
CA ASP A 43 -12.48 2.49 2.09
C ASP A 43 -12.87 3.06 0.74
N PHE A 44 -13.68 4.13 0.77
CA PHE A 44 -14.14 4.79 -0.43
C PHE A 44 -12.94 5.38 -1.18
N VAL A 45 -12.71 4.89 -2.40
CA VAL A 45 -11.73 5.43 -3.34
C VAL A 45 -12.40 5.75 -4.67
N SER A 46 -11.80 6.67 -5.43
CA SER A 46 -12.33 7.10 -6.72
C SER A 46 -12.49 5.92 -7.70
N ARG A 47 -13.40 6.04 -8.68
CA ARG A 47 -13.61 5.02 -9.73
C ARG A 47 -12.32 4.71 -10.50
N THR A 48 -11.46 5.70 -10.69
CA THR A 48 -10.15 5.55 -11.35
C THR A 48 -9.23 4.69 -10.49
N THR A 49 -9.16 4.96 -9.18
CA THR A 49 -8.38 4.18 -8.21
C THR A 49 -8.88 2.75 -8.10
N GLN A 50 -10.20 2.52 -8.10
CA GLN A 50 -10.76 1.16 -8.08
C GLN A 50 -10.32 0.35 -9.31
N ARG A 51 -10.31 0.96 -10.51
CA ARG A 51 -9.78 0.33 -11.72
C ARG A 51 -8.30 0.01 -11.60
N HIS A 52 -7.50 0.93 -11.05
CA HIS A 52 -6.07 0.72 -10.84
C HIS A 52 -5.79 -0.46 -9.90
N ILE A 53 -6.51 -0.54 -8.77
CA ILE A 53 -6.44 -1.68 -7.86
C ILE A 53 -6.79 -2.98 -8.59
N ALA A 54 -7.90 -2.99 -9.33
CA ALA A 54 -8.36 -4.18 -10.05
C ALA A 54 -7.35 -4.62 -11.13
N THR A 55 -6.79 -3.68 -11.90
CA THR A 55 -5.76 -3.96 -12.91
C THR A 55 -4.48 -4.49 -12.28
N TRP A 56 -4.06 -3.93 -11.14
CA TRP A 56 -2.85 -4.35 -10.45
C TRP A 56 -2.98 -5.74 -9.82
N ILE A 57 -4.13 -6.03 -9.20
CA ILE A 57 -4.44 -7.35 -8.64
C ILE A 57 -4.65 -8.38 -9.76
N GLY A 58 -5.29 -7.98 -10.86
CA GLY A 58 -5.69 -8.90 -11.93
C GLY A 58 -6.67 -9.96 -11.42
N ASN A 59 -6.44 -11.22 -11.82
CA ASN A 59 -7.26 -12.37 -11.42
C ASN A 59 -6.76 -13.05 -10.12
N ASN A 60 -5.86 -12.41 -9.38
CA ASN A 60 -5.32 -12.99 -8.15
C ASN A 60 -6.32 -12.87 -6.99
N PRO A 61 -6.33 -13.84 -6.05
CA PRO A 61 -7.15 -13.73 -4.85
C PRO A 61 -6.71 -12.50 -4.04
N SER A 62 -7.70 -11.71 -3.60
CA SER A 62 -7.47 -10.53 -2.79
C SER A 62 -8.40 -10.47 -1.59
N THR A 63 -7.87 -9.98 -0.47
CA THR A 63 -8.62 -9.75 0.76
C THR A 63 -8.98 -8.28 0.87
N VAL A 64 -10.21 -7.98 1.29
CA VAL A 64 -10.65 -6.62 1.58
C VAL A 64 -10.26 -6.27 3.01
N VAL A 65 -9.51 -5.20 3.20
CA VAL A 65 -9.04 -4.73 4.51
C VAL A 65 -9.23 -3.22 4.63
N PRO A 66 -9.40 -2.68 5.85
CA PRO A 66 -9.37 -1.23 6.06
C PRO A 66 -8.04 -0.62 5.57
N GLN A 67 -8.05 0.63 5.10
CA GLN A 67 -6.84 1.32 4.64
C GLN A 67 -5.78 1.42 5.75
N SER A 68 -6.19 1.52 7.01
CA SER A 68 -5.27 1.54 8.16
C SER A 68 -4.36 0.31 8.22
N VAL A 69 -4.86 -0.87 7.82
CA VAL A 69 -4.06 -2.10 7.75
C VAL A 69 -2.98 -1.98 6.68
N ILE A 70 -3.34 -1.40 5.52
CA ILE A 70 -2.38 -1.19 4.42
C ILE A 70 -1.32 -0.17 4.82
N VAL A 71 -1.69 0.89 5.54
CA VAL A 71 -0.75 1.89 6.07
C VAL A 71 0.21 1.24 7.08
N ALA A 72 -0.30 0.42 8.00
CA ALA A 72 0.54 -0.28 8.98
C ALA A 72 1.58 -1.20 8.32
N LEU A 73 1.25 -1.80 7.16
CA LEU A 73 2.20 -2.61 6.39
C LEU A 73 3.38 -1.79 5.86
N ILE A 74 3.22 -0.50 5.59
CA ILE A 74 4.33 0.37 5.18
C ILE A 74 5.38 0.44 6.29
N GLY A 75 4.95 0.73 7.52
CA GLY A 75 5.84 0.82 8.68
C GLY A 75 6.53 -0.51 8.97
N SER A 76 5.78 -1.63 8.89
CA SER A 76 6.36 -2.95 9.09
C SER A 76 7.30 -3.39 7.96
N ALA A 77 7.05 -2.98 6.71
CA ALA A 77 7.85 -3.37 5.54
C ALA A 77 9.07 -2.47 5.30
N ALA A 78 9.03 -1.22 5.74
CA ALA A 78 10.16 -0.30 5.66
C ALA A 78 11.32 -0.68 6.61
N GLY A 79 11.06 -1.55 7.59
CA GLY A 79 11.95 -1.77 8.71
C GLY A 79 11.71 -0.68 9.74
N LYS A 80 11.54 -1.07 11.01
CA LYS A 80 11.36 -0.14 12.13
C LYS A 80 12.42 0.97 12.06
N HIS A 81 12.00 2.19 11.73
CA HIS A 81 12.65 3.36 12.27
C HIS A 81 11.83 3.71 13.50
N GLU A 82 12.37 3.38 14.66
CA GLU A 82 11.90 3.94 15.93
C GLU A 82 12.12 5.45 15.83
N ASP A 83 11.06 6.19 15.49
CA ASP A 83 11.01 7.63 15.69
C ASP A 83 10.42 7.85 17.09
N ASP A 84 11.31 7.88 18.08
CA ASP A 84 11.06 8.56 19.34
C ASP A 84 10.84 10.06 19.02
N GLY A 85 9.64 10.58 19.27
CA GLY A 85 9.32 11.95 18.82
C GLY A 85 8.05 12.58 19.41
N ASP A 86 7.95 12.56 20.75
CA ASP A 86 7.33 13.56 21.64
C ASP A 86 6.04 14.28 21.15
N GLU A 87 4.90 13.79 21.65
CA GLU A 87 3.68 14.60 21.78
C GLU A 87 3.93 15.65 22.89
N ASN A 88 4.48 16.81 22.52
CA ASN A 88 4.55 17.94 23.44
C ASN A 88 3.16 18.58 23.53
N VAL A 89 2.41 18.14 24.54
CA VAL A 89 1.28 18.86 25.11
C VAL A 89 1.79 20.21 25.66
N ALA A 90 1.36 21.30 25.03
CA ALA A 90 1.50 22.66 25.56
C ALA A 90 0.11 23.29 25.71
#